data_AF-A0A351T284-F1
#
_entry.id   AF-A0A351T284-F1
#
_cell.length_a   1.000
_cell.length_b   1.000
_cell.length_c   1.000
_cell.angle_alpha   90.00
_cell.angle_beta   90.00
_cell.angle_gamma   90.00
#
_symmetry.space_group_name_H-M   'P 1'
#
loop_
_entity.id
_entity.type
_entity.pdbx_description
1 polymer ?
#
loop_
_entity_poly.entity_id
_entity_poly.type
_entity_poly.pdbx_seq_one_letter_code
_entity_poly.pdbx_strand_id
1 'polypeptide(L)'
;MVVALFDAFFDISGGCAGAIAGLRDLTRQAGIALDAEIARFERRCDLADKRGVPVDQLRFAARFERGLQYYTGFVFELRAQAEGVPGPIAGGGRYDRLLAQLGADKEIPAIGGAIRTEWLLLARGEA
;
A
#
# COMPACT_ATOMS: atom_id res chain seq x y z
N MET A 1 -12.62 -2.56 24.37
CA MET A 1 -11.34 -1.81 24.38
C MET A 1 -10.48 -2.16 23.18
N VAL A 2 -10.09 -3.43 22.98
CA VAL A 2 -9.25 -3.84 21.82
C VAL A 2 -9.99 -3.78 20.48
N VAL A 3 -11.26 -4.19 20.43
CA VAL A 3 -12.07 -4.15 19.19
C VAL A 3 -12.21 -2.72 18.64
N ALA A 4 -12.54 -1.76 19.50
CA ALA A 4 -12.66 -0.35 19.12
C ALA A 4 -11.34 0.24 18.57
N LEU A 5 -10.18 -0.25 19.01
CA LEU A 5 -8.89 0.16 18.48
C LEU A 5 -8.66 -0.38 17.06
N PHE A 6 -9.06 -1.62 16.78
CA PHE A 6 -9.00 -2.18 15.43
C PHE A 6 -9.95 -1.46 14.48
N ASP A 7 -11.17 -1.16 14.93
CA ASP A 7 -12.14 -0.40 14.13
C ASP A 7 -11.58 0.99 13.80
N ALA A 8 -11.08 1.71 14.81
CA ALA A 8 -10.44 3.00 14.62
C ALA A 8 -9.22 2.94 13.70
N PHE A 9 -8.41 1.87 13.75
CA PHE A 9 -7.32 1.65 12.82
C PHE A 9 -7.82 1.43 11.40
N PHE A 10 -8.79 0.54 11.20
CA PHE A 10 -9.31 0.19 9.88
C PHE A 10 -10.08 1.33 9.20
N ASP A 11 -10.60 2.26 9.97
CA ASP A 11 -11.24 3.48 9.47
C ASP A 11 -10.24 4.50 8.93
N ILE A 12 -8.93 4.37 9.22
CA ILE A 12 -7.91 5.25 8.66
C ILE A 12 -7.75 4.97 7.17
N SER A 13 -8.23 5.92 6.36
CA SER A 13 -8.06 5.94 4.92
C SER A 13 -8.01 7.37 4.40
N GLY A 14 -7.50 7.57 3.18
CA GLY A 14 -7.43 8.90 2.54
C GLY A 14 -6.08 9.19 1.91
N GLY A 15 -5.78 10.47 1.67
CA GLY A 15 -4.48 10.90 1.15
C GLY A 15 -3.33 10.71 2.15
N CYS A 16 -2.08 10.77 1.68
CA CYS A 16 -0.88 10.57 2.49
C CYS A 16 -0.89 11.40 3.80
N ALA A 17 -1.07 12.72 3.71
CA ALA A 17 -0.99 13.61 4.88
C ALA A 17 -2.05 13.27 5.95
N GLY A 18 -3.30 13.08 5.53
CA GLY A 18 -4.39 12.73 6.44
C GLY A 18 -4.21 11.37 7.10
N ALA A 19 -3.78 10.36 6.32
CA ALA A 19 -3.51 9.03 6.84
C ALA A 19 -2.34 9.02 7.85
N ILE A 20 -1.26 9.74 7.56
CA ILE A 20 -0.11 9.87 8.47
C ILE A 20 -0.54 10.53 9.79
N ALA A 21 -1.32 11.60 9.73
CA ALA A 21 -1.85 12.27 10.92
C ALA A 21 -2.74 11.32 11.74
N GLY A 22 -3.70 10.65 11.09
CA GLY A 22 -4.58 9.68 11.75
C GLY A 22 -3.84 8.53 12.42
N LEU A 23 -2.82 7.98 11.75
CA LEU A 23 -1.97 6.93 12.34
C LEU A 23 -1.22 7.44 13.58
N ARG A 24 -0.59 8.62 13.50
CA ARG A 24 0.14 9.22 14.64
C ARG A 24 -0.76 9.47 15.83
N ASP A 25 -1.96 9.98 15.59
CA ASP A 25 -2.91 10.28 16.66
C ASP A 25 -3.43 8.99 17.31
N LEU A 26 -3.79 7.99 16.51
CA LEU A 26 -4.24 6.69 17.02
C LEU A 26 -3.16 6.01 17.86
N THR A 27 -1.92 5.95 17.37
CA THR A 27 -0.82 5.27 18.07
C THR A 27 -0.44 6.00 19.35
N ARG A 28 -0.48 7.34 19.36
CA ARG A 28 -0.28 8.16 20.56
C ARG A 28 -1.35 7.88 21.62
N GLN A 29 -2.62 7.87 21.23
CA GLN A 29 -3.74 7.59 22.15
C GLN A 29 -3.71 6.16 22.69
N ALA A 30 -3.30 5.20 21.87
CA ALA A 30 -3.22 3.79 22.25
C ALA A 30 -1.93 3.42 23.00
N GLY A 31 -0.95 4.32 23.08
CA GLY A 31 0.37 4.02 23.66
C GLY A 31 1.17 2.99 22.86
N ILE A 32 0.96 2.93 21.53
CA ILE A 32 1.60 1.98 20.62
C ILE A 32 2.77 2.66 19.91
N ALA A 33 3.93 2.00 19.87
CA ALA A 33 5.10 2.49 19.15
C ALA A 33 5.10 2.01 17.69
N LEU A 34 4.81 2.92 16.75
CA LEU A 34 4.89 2.69 15.30
C LEU A 34 5.56 3.85 14.55
N ASP A 35 6.30 4.70 15.25
CA ASP A 35 6.87 5.94 14.71
C ASP A 35 7.78 5.69 13.51
N ALA A 36 8.62 4.66 13.56
CA ALA A 36 9.52 4.30 12.47
C ALA A 36 8.76 3.86 11.20
N GLU A 37 7.53 3.37 11.35
CA GLU A 37 6.75 2.69 10.31
C GLU A 37 5.92 3.75 9.58
N ILE A 38 5.34 4.65 10.37
CA ILE A 38 4.73 5.90 9.93
C ILE A 38 5.77 6.77 9.22
N ALA A 39 6.97 6.93 9.77
CA ALA A 39 8.05 7.69 9.13
C ALA A 39 8.51 7.05 7.81
N ARG A 40 8.50 5.72 7.70
CA ARG A 40 8.74 5.03 6.42
C ARG A 40 7.63 5.29 5.40
N PHE A 41 6.39 5.41 5.83
CA PHE A 41 5.27 5.78 4.96
C PHE A 41 5.37 7.23 4.48
N GLU A 42 5.60 8.16 5.39
CA GLU A 42 5.84 9.59 5.09
C GLU A 42 6.96 9.77 4.07
N ARG A 43 8.13 9.15 4.32
CA ARG A 43 9.25 9.17 3.36
C ARG A 43 8.89 8.64 1.97
N ARG A 44 8.01 7.62 1.88
CA ARG A 44 7.57 7.11 0.56
C ARG A 44 6.70 8.13 -0.16
N CYS A 45 5.78 8.79 0.52
CA CYS A 45 4.96 9.85 -0.08
C CYS A 45 5.83 11.02 -0.56
N ASP A 46 6.78 11.47 0.28
CA ASP A 46 7.69 12.57 -0.08
C ASP A 46 8.57 12.23 -1.29
N LEU A 47 9.09 11.00 -1.35
CA LEU A 47 9.91 10.56 -2.48
C LEU A 47 9.08 10.38 -3.76
N ALA A 48 7.82 9.94 -3.65
CA ALA A 48 6.92 9.83 -4.78
C ALA A 48 6.62 11.21 -5.38
N ASP A 49 6.30 12.19 -4.54
CA ASP A 49 6.05 13.58 -4.94
C ASP A 49 7.29 14.19 -5.64
N LYS A 50 8.47 14.05 -5.03
CA LYS A 50 9.74 14.49 -5.61
C LYS A 50 10.09 13.83 -6.96
N ARG A 51 9.46 12.70 -7.29
CA ARG A 51 9.62 12.00 -8.57
C ARG A 51 8.49 12.28 -9.55
N GLY A 52 7.60 13.23 -9.25
CA GLY A 52 6.49 13.62 -10.12
C GLY A 52 5.34 12.62 -10.13
N VAL A 53 5.26 11.72 -9.14
CA VAL A 53 4.06 10.89 -8.96
C VAL A 53 2.96 11.78 -8.38
N PRO A 54 1.74 11.79 -8.96
CA PRO A 54 0.62 12.58 -8.45
C PRO A 54 0.14 12.03 -7.11
N VAL A 55 0.73 12.50 -6.01
CA VAL A 55 0.46 12.01 -4.64
C VAL A 55 -0.96 12.31 -4.18
N ASP A 56 -1.63 13.28 -4.80
CA ASP A 56 -3.05 13.58 -4.63
C ASP A 56 -3.97 12.46 -5.13
N GLN A 57 -3.48 11.64 -6.07
CA GLN A 57 -4.17 10.44 -6.56
C GLN A 57 -3.86 9.19 -5.73
N LEU A 58 -2.86 9.25 -4.84
CA LEU A 58 -2.59 8.16 -3.91
C LEU A 58 -3.63 8.14 -2.80
N ARG A 59 -4.11 6.94 -2.49
CA ARG A 59 -5.03 6.67 -1.38
C ARG A 59 -4.44 5.57 -0.52
N PHE A 60 -4.27 5.87 0.76
CA PHE A 60 -4.01 4.91 1.81
C PHE A 60 -5.33 4.34 2.33
N ALA A 61 -5.33 3.07 2.70
CA ALA A 61 -6.38 2.46 3.49
C ALA A 61 -5.76 1.40 4.40
N ALA A 62 -5.96 1.52 5.71
CA ALA A 62 -5.44 0.57 6.69
C ALA A 62 -6.05 -0.83 6.53
N ARG A 63 -7.28 -0.91 6.03
CA ARG A 63 -8.00 -2.15 5.73
C ARG A 63 -7.56 -2.82 4.42
N PHE A 64 -6.71 -2.17 3.63
CA PHE A 64 -6.29 -2.71 2.34
C PHE A 64 -5.31 -3.88 2.52
N GLU A 65 -5.72 -5.04 2.05
CA GLU A 65 -4.89 -6.24 1.98
C GLU A 65 -4.97 -6.87 0.59
N ARG A 66 -3.97 -7.70 0.23
CA ARG A 66 -3.94 -8.41 -1.06
C ARG A 66 -4.13 -9.92 -0.94
N GLY A 67 -4.56 -10.42 0.22
CA GLY A 67 -4.79 -11.85 0.46
C GLY A 67 -3.56 -12.76 0.33
N LEU A 68 -2.39 -12.19 0.05
CA LEU A 68 -1.14 -12.91 -0.23
C LEU A 68 -0.18 -12.71 0.93
N GLN A 69 0.14 -13.81 1.63
CA GLN A 69 0.93 -13.80 2.85
C GLN A 69 2.44 -13.60 2.63
N TYR A 70 2.90 -13.45 1.39
CA TYR A 70 4.33 -13.24 1.09
C TYR A 70 4.79 -11.78 1.23
N TYR A 71 3.85 -10.83 1.34
CA TYR A 71 4.21 -9.43 1.55
C TYR A 71 4.68 -9.18 2.99
N THR A 72 5.71 -8.37 3.13
CA THR A 72 6.43 -8.07 4.39
C THR A 72 6.42 -6.58 4.72
N GLY A 73 5.69 -5.78 3.94
CA GLY A 73 5.60 -4.34 4.10
C GLY A 73 4.40 -3.79 3.35
N PHE A 74 4.53 -2.60 2.80
CA PHE A 74 3.43 -1.98 2.07
C PHE A 74 3.06 -2.78 0.82
N VAL A 75 1.78 -2.75 0.51
CA VAL A 75 1.19 -3.26 -0.73
C VAL A 75 0.51 -2.11 -1.46
N PHE A 76 0.31 -2.26 -2.76
CA PHE A 76 -0.37 -1.28 -3.58
C PHE A 76 -1.15 -1.96 -4.70
N GLU A 77 -2.14 -1.24 -5.19
CA GLU A 77 -2.84 -1.52 -6.44
C GLU A 77 -3.00 -0.21 -7.23
N LEU A 78 -3.07 -0.33 -8.55
CA LEU A 78 -3.43 0.75 -9.45
C LEU A 78 -4.76 0.40 -10.10
N ARG A 79 -5.72 1.33 -10.04
CA ARG A 79 -7.03 1.20 -10.68
C ARG A 79 -7.15 2.24 -11.77
N ALA A 80 -7.64 1.82 -12.93
CA ALA A 80 -8.00 2.76 -13.99
C ALA A 80 -9.29 3.49 -13.59
N GLN A 81 -9.43 4.74 -14.03
CA GLN A 81 -10.68 5.48 -13.93
C GLN A 81 -11.67 5.13 -15.05
N ALA A 82 -11.21 4.43 -16.08
CA ALA A 82 -12.04 3.99 -17.20
C ALA A 82 -13.15 3.04 -16.73
N GLU A 83 -14.37 3.29 -17.22
CA GLU A 83 -15.50 2.41 -16.99
C GLU A 83 -15.28 1.04 -17.65
N GLY A 84 -15.87 -0.01 -17.07
CA GLY A 84 -15.79 -1.37 -17.61
C GLY A 84 -14.54 -2.16 -17.22
N VAL A 85 -13.56 -1.56 -16.54
CA VAL A 85 -12.41 -2.30 -15.99
C VAL A 85 -12.80 -2.97 -14.67
N PRO A 86 -12.79 -4.31 -14.57
CA PRO A 86 -13.38 -5.04 -13.43
C PRO A 86 -12.57 -4.94 -12.12
N GLY A 87 -11.35 -4.38 -12.14
CA GLY A 87 -10.56 -4.23 -10.94
C GLY A 87 -9.20 -3.58 -11.18
N PRO A 88 -8.21 -3.82 -10.30
CA PRO A 88 -6.89 -3.20 -10.42
C PRO A 88 -6.13 -3.67 -11.66
N ILE A 89 -5.67 -2.72 -12.48
CA ILE A 89 -4.85 -2.94 -13.68
C ILE A 89 -3.42 -3.33 -13.34
N ALA A 90 -2.95 -3.01 -12.13
CA ALA A 90 -1.65 -3.42 -11.64
C ALA A 90 -1.66 -3.49 -10.12
N GLY A 91 -0.66 -4.16 -9.56
CA GLY A 91 -0.36 -4.00 -8.15
C GLY A 91 0.85 -4.78 -7.73
N GLY A 92 1.28 -4.54 -6.51
CA GLY A 92 2.46 -5.17 -5.96
C GLY A 92 2.66 -4.83 -4.50
N GLY A 93 3.91 -4.85 -4.07
CA GLY A 93 4.29 -4.55 -2.70
C GLY A 93 5.70 -5.03 -2.37
N ARG A 94 6.06 -4.92 -1.10
CA ARG A 94 7.36 -5.31 -0.57
C ARG A 94 7.36 -6.74 -0.04
N TYR A 95 8.32 -7.57 -0.45
CA TYR A 95 8.36 -9.02 -0.20
C TYR A 95 9.76 -9.55 0.15
N ASP A 96 10.35 -9.06 1.24
CA ASP A 96 11.73 -9.36 1.65
C ASP A 96 12.04 -10.85 1.88
N ARG A 97 11.02 -11.64 2.20
CA ARG A 97 11.17 -13.06 2.57
C ARG A 97 10.89 -14.02 1.42
N LEU A 98 10.33 -13.54 0.32
CA LEU A 98 9.87 -14.40 -0.78
C LEU A 98 11.04 -15.20 -1.38
N LEU A 99 12.18 -14.55 -1.64
CA LEU A 99 13.31 -15.22 -2.28
C LEU A 99 13.95 -16.28 -1.37
N ALA A 100 13.98 -16.05 -0.05
CA ALA A 100 14.44 -17.06 0.91
C ALA A 100 13.51 -18.29 0.91
N GLN A 101 12.19 -18.08 0.84
CA GLN A 101 11.21 -19.17 0.71
C GLN A 101 11.34 -19.95 -0.60
N LEU A 102 11.97 -19.37 -1.62
CA LEU A 102 12.24 -19.97 -2.93
C LEU A 102 13.66 -20.54 -3.07
N GLY A 103 14.46 -20.55 -2.00
CA GLY A 103 15.78 -21.19 -1.98
C GLY A 103 17.00 -20.27 -1.99
N ALA A 104 16.83 -18.96 -1.78
CA ALA A 104 17.97 -18.07 -1.52
C ALA A 104 18.55 -18.31 -0.11
N ASP A 105 19.88 -18.24 0.02
CA ASP A 105 20.60 -18.50 1.28
C ASP A 105 20.35 -17.45 2.38
N LYS A 106 19.67 -16.34 2.06
CA LYS A 106 19.35 -15.26 2.99
C LYS A 106 18.09 -14.52 2.57
N GLU A 107 17.49 -13.77 3.51
CA GLU A 107 16.45 -12.80 3.17
C GLU A 107 17.01 -11.73 2.22
N ILE A 108 16.26 -11.42 1.16
CA ILE A 108 16.63 -10.43 0.14
C ILE A 108 15.49 -9.42 0.05
N PRO A 109 15.68 -8.20 0.60
CA PRO A 109 14.68 -7.14 0.49
C PRO A 109 14.31 -6.85 -0.95
N ALA A 110 13.04 -6.94 -1.27
CA ALA A 110 12.57 -6.81 -2.65
C ALA A 110 11.22 -6.10 -2.72
N ILE A 111 11.00 -5.39 -3.82
CA ILE A 111 9.76 -4.73 -4.17
C ILE A 111 9.51 -4.94 -5.66
N GLY A 112 8.25 -5.11 -6.02
CA GLY A 112 7.83 -5.22 -7.40
C GLY A 112 6.33 -5.27 -7.50
N GLY A 113 5.84 -5.43 -8.73
CA GLY A 113 4.43 -5.55 -9.04
C GLY A 113 4.23 -6.16 -10.42
N ALA A 114 3.00 -6.53 -10.69
CA ALA A 114 2.59 -7.06 -11.99
C ALA A 114 1.49 -6.17 -12.58
N ILE A 115 1.48 -6.07 -13.91
CA ILE A 115 0.47 -5.37 -14.69
C ILE A 115 -0.40 -6.43 -15.36
N ARG A 116 -1.72 -6.23 -15.34
CA ARG A 116 -2.68 -7.02 -16.10
C ARG A 116 -2.89 -6.37 -17.46
N THR A 117 -2.24 -6.93 -18.46
CA THR A 117 -2.23 -6.43 -19.84
C THR A 117 -3.62 -6.32 -20.43
N GLU A 118 -4.49 -7.30 -20.18
CA GLU A 118 -5.85 -7.34 -20.71
C GLU A 118 -6.68 -6.17 -20.17
N TRP A 119 -6.52 -5.88 -18.86
CA TRP A 119 -7.25 -4.81 -18.20
C TRP A 119 -6.68 -3.44 -18.49
N LEU A 120 -5.37 -3.36 -18.74
CA LEU A 120 -4.73 -2.15 -19.23
C LEU A 120 -5.22 -1.81 -20.65
N LEU A 121 -5.34 -2.81 -21.54
CA LEU A 121 -5.87 -2.60 -22.89
C LEU A 121 -7.34 -2.18 -22.85
N LEU A 122 -8.16 -2.83 -22.01
CA LEU A 122 -9.54 -2.41 -21.74
C LEU A 122 -9.60 -0.96 -21.26
N ALA A 123 -8.75 -0.57 -20.30
CA ALA A 123 -8.68 0.80 -19.78
C ALA A 123 -8.30 1.84 -20.85
N ARG A 124 -7.59 1.41 -21.91
CA ARG A 124 -7.20 2.25 -23.04
C ARG A 124 -8.22 2.25 -24.18
N GLY A 125 -9.30 1.45 -24.09
CA GLY A 125 -10.28 1.28 -25.16
C GLY A 125 -9.74 0.47 -26.35
N GLU A 126 -8.76 -0.41 -26.11
CA GLU A 126 -8.05 -1.20 -27.13
C GLU A 126 -8.37 -2.70 -27.05
N ALA A 127 -9.49 -3.06 -26.43
CA ALA A 127 -9.93 -4.44 -26.25
C ALA A 127 -11.09 -4.81 -27.18
#